data_AF-A0A2N2FH18-F1
#
_entry.id   AF-A0A2N2FH18-F1
#
_cell.length_a   1.000
_cell.length_b   1.000
_cell.length_c   1.000
_cell.angle_alpha   90.00
_cell.angle_beta   90.00
_cell.angle_gamma   90.00
#
_symmetry.space_group_name_H-M   'P 1'
#
loop_
_entity.id
_entity.type
_entity.pdbx_description
1 polymer ?
#
loop_
_entity_poly.entity_id
_entity_poly.type
_entity_poly.pdbx_seq_one_letter_code
_entity_poly.pdbx_strand_id
1 'polypeptide(L)'
;MIEIEVNISSLAFGLTRLAQLGQNMTPLTRDLAEVLKGATDRAFKDEVDPATGEKWHPLSPATLARRAKSGHTGSILQVSGQLAASIQTEHGPHHAAVGTSKVYGPTHQFGAKKGSFGTAKSGARSGSRRNPRNYTARGGATVGGWLSGRAQGGSMAIPWGDIPARPFLGIGREEDAEIEASVRRALGRALTGG
;
A
#
# COMPACT_ATOMS: atom_id res chain seq x y z
N MET A 1 27.31 -5.04 62.82
CA MET A 1 26.00 -4.55 62.32
C MET A 1 26.22 -4.18 60.87
N ILE A 2 25.50 -4.79 59.93
CA ILE A 2 25.61 -4.46 58.51
C ILE A 2 24.43 -3.53 58.21
N GLU A 3 24.74 -2.32 57.77
CA GLU A 3 23.77 -1.33 57.34
C GLU A 3 23.76 -1.32 55.81
N ILE A 4 22.57 -1.46 55.22
CA ILE A 4 22.37 -1.41 53.77
C ILE A 4 21.60 -0.12 53.48
N GLU A 5 22.30 0.88 52.96
CA GLU A 5 21.68 2.12 52.46
C GLU A 5 21.23 1.93 51.01
N VAL A 6 19.94 2.16 50.75
CA VAL A 6 19.39 2.17 49.39
C VAL A 6 19.30 3.62 48.90
N ASN A 7 20.20 4.02 48.01
CA ASN A 7 20.20 5.35 47.42
C ASN A 7 19.12 5.45 46.33
N ILE A 8 18.04 6.19 46.62
CA ILE A 8 16.88 6.39 45.72
C ILE A 8 16.98 7.63 44.82
N SER A 9 18.07 8.39 44.87
CA SER A 9 18.20 9.61 44.06
C SER A 9 18.21 9.32 42.55
N SER A 10 18.85 8.23 42.14
CA SER A 10 18.84 7.71 40.75
C SER A 10 17.42 7.35 40.28
N LEU A 11 16.59 6.84 41.18
CA LEU A 11 15.19 6.51 40.89
C LEU A 11 14.36 7.78 40.60
N ALA A 12 14.55 8.85 41.39
CA ALA A 12 13.86 10.12 41.17
C ALA A 12 14.20 10.75 39.81
N PHE A 13 15.47 10.70 39.40
CA PHE A 13 15.90 11.15 38.07
C PHE A 13 15.31 10.29 36.95
N GLY A 14 15.28 8.96 37.12
CA GLY A 14 14.66 8.04 36.17
C GLY A 14 13.16 8.28 35.99
N LEU A 15 12.42 8.49 37.08
CA LEU A 15 10.99 8.81 37.04
C LEU A 15 10.71 10.15 36.34
N THR A 16 11.57 11.15 36.54
CA THR A 16 11.44 12.45 35.85
C THR A 16 11.61 12.30 34.34
N ARG A 17 12.60 11.53 33.89
CA ARG A 17 12.83 11.25 32.46
C ARG A 17 11.70 10.42 31.86
N LEU A 18 11.16 9.46 32.61
CA LEU A 18 10.00 8.68 32.18
C LEU A 18 8.76 9.58 32.02
N ALA A 19 8.54 10.51 32.96
CA ALA A 19 7.47 11.49 32.85
C ALA A 19 7.66 12.40 31.61
N GLN A 20 8.90 12.82 31.31
CA GLN A 20 9.23 13.59 30.10
C GLN A 20 8.96 12.78 28.81
N LEU A 21 9.31 11.49 28.79
CA LEU A 21 8.99 10.61 27.67
C LEU A 21 7.46 10.52 27.45
N GLY A 22 6.68 10.45 28.53
CA GLY A 22 5.21 10.46 28.45
C GLY A 22 4.63 11.76 27.85
N GLN A 23 5.32 12.88 28.00
CA GLN A 23 4.92 14.17 27.40
C GLN A 23 5.25 14.24 25.91
N ASN A 24 6.37 13.65 25.49
CA ASN A 24 6.79 13.66 24.10
C ASN A 24 7.39 12.29 23.69
N MET A 25 6.54 11.40 23.19
CA MET A 25 6.99 10.09 22.71
C MET A 25 7.50 10.14 21.26
N THR A 26 7.72 11.32 20.67
CA THR A 26 8.23 11.46 19.28
C THR A 26 9.46 10.58 19.01
N PRO A 27 10.45 10.46 19.92
CA PRO A 27 11.58 9.55 19.70
C PRO A 27 11.14 8.08 19.56
N LEU A 28 10.18 7.63 20.38
CA LEU A 28 9.65 6.27 20.32
C LEU A 28 8.77 6.08 19.08
N THR A 29 7.84 6.98 18.80
CA THR A 29 6.92 6.85 17.67
C THR A 29 7.62 6.95 16.33
N ARG A 30 8.74 7.70 16.24
CA ARG A 30 9.66 7.66 15.10
C ARG A 30 10.24 6.27 14.89
N ASP A 31 10.79 5.66 15.95
CA ASP A 31 11.33 4.29 15.89
C ASP A 31 10.23 3.29 15.48
N LEU A 32 8.99 3.46 15.96
CA LEU A 32 7.85 2.64 15.55
C LEU A 32 7.47 2.85 14.07
N ALA A 33 7.47 4.10 13.58
CA ALA A 33 7.17 4.38 12.18
C ALA A 33 8.21 3.74 11.24
N GLU A 34 9.48 3.70 11.64
CA GLU A 34 10.53 2.98 10.93
C GLU A 34 10.26 1.47 10.87
N VAL A 35 9.82 0.85 11.98
CA VAL A 35 9.41 -0.56 11.99
C VAL A 35 8.23 -0.82 11.04
N LEU A 36 7.20 0.03 11.07
CA LEU A 36 6.05 -0.08 10.18
C LEU A 36 6.44 0.01 8.69
N LYS A 37 7.38 0.90 8.37
CA LYS A 37 7.94 1.01 7.01
C LYS A 37 8.72 -0.24 6.62
N GLY A 38 9.56 -0.75 7.53
CA GLY A 38 10.34 -1.96 7.32
C GLY A 38 9.46 -3.17 7.04
N ALA A 39 8.38 -3.35 7.81
CA ALA A 39 7.38 -4.39 7.59
C ALA A 39 6.76 -4.30 6.19
N THR A 40 6.39 -3.09 5.77
CA THR A 40 5.82 -2.83 4.44
C THR A 40 6.83 -3.16 3.33
N ASP A 41 8.09 -2.77 3.49
CA ASP A 41 9.13 -3.04 2.49
C ASP A 41 9.43 -4.54 2.37
N ARG A 42 9.43 -5.27 3.50
CA ARG A 42 9.52 -6.74 3.51
C ARG A 42 8.33 -7.38 2.82
N ALA A 43 7.10 -6.94 3.10
CA ALA A 43 5.89 -7.43 2.43
C ALA A 43 5.97 -7.31 0.90
N PHE A 44 6.44 -6.16 0.38
CA PHE A 44 6.65 -5.96 -1.06
C PHE A 44 7.77 -6.82 -1.64
N LYS A 45 8.86 -7.02 -0.90
CA LYS A 45 10.00 -7.82 -1.33
C LYS A 45 9.67 -9.31 -1.40
N ASP A 46 9.01 -9.81 -0.36
CA ASP A 46 8.76 -11.24 -0.17
C ASP A 46 7.39 -11.67 -0.73
N GLU A 47 6.58 -10.70 -1.17
CA GLU A 47 5.22 -10.87 -1.69
C GLU A 47 4.30 -11.58 -0.69
N VAL A 48 4.37 -11.15 0.57
CA VAL A 48 3.61 -11.70 1.69
C VAL A 48 2.79 -10.62 2.38
N ASP A 49 1.68 -11.04 2.99
CA ASP A 49 0.95 -10.23 3.95
C ASP A 49 1.77 -10.11 5.24
N PRO A 50 2.13 -8.89 5.70
CA PRO A 50 2.94 -8.70 6.89
C PRO A 50 2.22 -9.14 8.17
N ALA A 51 0.87 -9.12 8.22
CA ALA A 51 0.14 -9.49 9.43
C ALA A 51 0.05 -11.02 9.61
N THR A 52 -0.14 -11.75 8.50
CA THR A 52 -0.38 -13.20 8.53
C THR A 52 0.85 -14.02 8.10
N GLY A 53 1.78 -13.43 7.35
CA GLY A 53 2.89 -14.12 6.70
C GLY A 53 2.50 -14.90 5.44
N GLU A 54 1.22 -14.85 5.03
CA GLU A 54 0.75 -15.59 3.85
C GLU A 54 1.21 -14.93 2.54
N LYS A 55 1.60 -15.75 1.56
CA LYS A 55 1.95 -15.25 0.23
C LYS A 55 0.72 -14.64 -0.45
N TRP A 56 0.94 -13.50 -1.12
CA TRP A 56 -0.07 -12.87 -1.93
C TRP A 56 -0.58 -13.79 -3.04
N HIS A 57 -1.85 -13.59 -3.39
CA HIS A 57 -2.45 -14.35 -4.48
C HIS A 57 -1.64 -14.18 -5.78
N PRO A 58 -1.19 -15.30 -6.40
CA PRO A 58 -0.31 -15.25 -7.56
C PRO A 58 -0.99 -14.62 -8.77
N LEU A 59 -0.18 -14.13 -9.70
CA LEU A 59 -0.68 -13.64 -10.99
C LEU A 59 -1.02 -14.81 -11.91
N SER A 60 -2.05 -14.65 -12.73
CA SER A 60 -2.40 -15.67 -13.71
C SER A 60 -1.30 -15.85 -14.77
N PRO A 61 -1.12 -17.05 -15.34
CA PRO A 61 -0.11 -17.30 -16.39
C PRO A 61 -0.24 -16.35 -17.59
N ALA A 62 -1.47 -16.04 -17.99
CA ALA A 62 -1.74 -15.07 -19.07
C ALA A 62 -1.25 -13.66 -18.73
N THR A 63 -1.36 -13.24 -17.47
CA THR A 63 -0.87 -11.93 -17.01
C THR A 63 0.65 -11.89 -17.00
N LEU A 64 1.29 -12.96 -16.52
CA LEU A 64 2.75 -13.10 -16.53
C LEU A 64 3.30 -13.08 -17.96
N ALA A 65 2.73 -13.85 -18.88
CA ALA A 65 3.13 -13.86 -20.29
C ALA A 65 2.97 -12.48 -20.94
N ARG A 66 1.90 -11.74 -20.63
CA ARG A 66 1.71 -10.37 -21.12
C ARG A 66 2.75 -9.40 -20.56
N ARG A 67 3.06 -9.47 -19.26
CA ARG A 67 4.10 -8.63 -18.64
C ARG A 67 5.48 -8.92 -19.25
N ALA A 68 5.82 -10.19 -19.43
CA ALA A 68 7.08 -10.62 -20.04
C ALA A 68 7.25 -10.07 -21.47
N LYS A 69 6.18 -10.11 -22.28
CA LYS A 69 6.18 -9.49 -23.63
C LYS A 69 6.46 -7.98 -23.60
N SER A 70 6.06 -7.30 -22.53
CA SER A 70 6.33 -5.88 -22.32
C SER A 70 7.66 -5.63 -21.60
N GLY A 71 8.52 -6.64 -21.42
CA GLY A 71 9.81 -6.51 -20.74
C GLY A 71 9.75 -6.45 -19.21
N HIS A 72 8.61 -6.79 -18.61
CA HIS A 72 8.43 -6.73 -17.15
C HIS A 72 8.35 -8.15 -16.57
N THR A 73 9.37 -8.56 -15.84
CA THR A 73 9.42 -9.85 -15.14
C THR A 73 9.52 -9.70 -13.62
N GLY A 74 9.38 -8.48 -13.12
CA GLY A 74 9.46 -8.17 -11.69
C GLY A 74 8.25 -8.61 -10.87
N SER A 75 8.39 -8.40 -9.56
CA SER A 75 7.47 -8.82 -8.51
C SER A 75 6.02 -8.31 -8.67
N ILE A 76 5.11 -8.98 -7.99
CA ILE A 76 3.71 -8.58 -7.86
C ILE A 76 3.65 -7.16 -7.26
N LEU A 77 2.76 -6.32 -7.80
CA LEU A 77 2.64 -4.87 -7.50
C LEU A 77 3.89 -4.01 -7.81
N GLN A 78 4.93 -4.55 -8.47
CA GLN A 78 6.16 -3.82 -8.75
C GLN A 78 6.52 -3.70 -10.23
N VAL A 79 5.53 -3.61 -11.13
CA VAL A 79 5.80 -3.38 -12.56
C VAL A 79 6.56 -2.07 -12.77
N SER A 80 6.06 -0.98 -12.20
CA SER A 80 6.73 0.33 -12.19
C SER A 80 7.36 0.70 -10.85
N GLY A 81 7.14 -0.13 -9.81
CA GLY A 81 7.56 0.14 -8.43
C GLY A 81 6.89 1.35 -7.75
N GLN A 82 6.02 2.08 -8.45
CA GLN A 82 5.47 3.35 -7.94
C GLN A 82 4.63 3.22 -6.67
N LEU A 83 4.00 2.06 -6.44
CA LEU A 83 3.24 1.83 -5.22
C LEU A 83 4.17 1.71 -4.02
N ALA A 84 5.16 0.81 -4.09
CA ALA A 84 6.17 0.64 -3.06
C ALA A 84 6.93 1.96 -2.80
N ALA A 85 7.33 2.67 -3.86
CA ALA A 85 8.02 3.96 -3.75
C ALA A 85 7.17 5.08 -3.15
N SER A 86 5.83 4.95 -3.17
CA SER A 86 4.91 5.95 -2.61
C SER A 86 4.61 5.75 -1.13
N ILE A 87 5.15 4.71 -0.51
CA ILE A 87 4.93 4.43 0.90
C ILE A 87 5.67 5.49 1.72
N GLN A 88 4.92 6.19 2.56
CA GLN A 88 5.41 7.24 3.44
C GLN A 88 5.04 6.94 4.88
N THR A 89 5.84 7.44 5.80
CA THR A 89 5.61 7.35 7.24
C THR A 89 5.35 8.72 7.83
N GLU A 90 4.50 8.76 8.85
CA GLU A 90 4.24 9.93 9.67
C GLU A 90 4.37 9.55 11.14
N HIS A 91 4.85 10.46 11.97
CA HIS A 91 4.95 10.26 13.41
C HIS A 91 4.82 11.58 14.16
N GLY A 92 4.29 11.49 15.37
CA GLY A 92 4.18 12.62 16.29
C GLY A 92 4.24 12.15 17.75
N PRO A 93 3.97 13.03 18.72
CA PRO A 93 4.14 12.74 20.14
C PRO A 93 3.35 11.53 20.66
N HIS A 94 2.25 11.15 19.98
CA HIS A 94 1.35 10.09 20.41
C HIS A 94 0.91 9.16 19.27
N HIS A 95 1.52 9.24 18.09
CA HIS A 95 1.13 8.38 16.96
C HIS A 95 2.32 8.07 16.05
N ALA A 96 2.24 6.92 15.40
CA ALA A 96 3.09 6.51 14.28
C ALA A 96 2.16 5.91 13.21
N ALA A 97 2.40 6.24 11.95
CA ALA A 97 1.57 5.83 10.83
C ALA A 97 2.42 5.53 9.59
N VAL A 98 1.89 4.66 8.74
CA VAL A 98 2.43 4.33 7.42
C VAL A 98 1.29 4.28 6.41
N GLY A 99 1.52 4.78 5.21
CA GLY A 99 0.48 4.83 4.18
C GLY A 99 1.02 5.08 2.78
N THR A 100 0.13 5.10 1.79
CA THR A 100 0.45 5.37 0.39
C THR A 100 -0.38 6.54 -0.14
N SER A 101 0.22 7.37 -0.99
CA SER A 101 -0.46 8.42 -1.74
C SER A 101 -1.17 7.93 -2.99
N LYS A 102 -1.05 6.64 -3.35
CA LYS A 102 -1.68 6.08 -4.56
C LYS A 102 -3.12 5.70 -4.29
N VAL A 103 -4.03 6.29 -5.08
CA VAL A 103 -5.49 6.04 -5.00
C VAL A 103 -5.86 4.57 -5.17
N TYR A 104 -5.06 3.80 -5.92
CA TYR A 104 -5.28 2.36 -6.11
C TYR A 104 -4.68 1.49 -4.99
N GLY A 105 -3.93 2.09 -4.05
CA GLY A 105 -3.34 1.41 -2.89
C GLY A 105 -4.37 0.68 -2.03
N PRO A 106 -5.46 1.35 -1.58
CA PRO A 106 -6.54 0.70 -0.83
C PRO A 106 -7.17 -0.50 -1.56
N THR A 107 -7.35 -0.41 -2.88
CA THR A 107 -7.87 -1.52 -3.70
C THR A 107 -6.95 -2.75 -3.64
N HIS A 108 -5.64 -2.55 -3.58
CA HIS A 108 -4.70 -3.66 -3.41
C HIS A 108 -4.63 -4.13 -1.96
N GLN A 109 -4.70 -3.22 -0.99
CA GLN A 109 -4.71 -3.57 0.43
C GLN A 109 -5.91 -4.46 0.80
N PHE A 110 -7.11 -4.08 0.38
CA PHE A 110 -8.37 -4.73 0.80
C PHE A 110 -8.97 -5.65 -0.27
N GLY A 111 -8.50 -5.56 -1.52
CA GLY A 111 -9.16 -6.18 -2.65
C GLY A 111 -10.42 -5.40 -3.08
N ALA A 112 -11.07 -5.88 -4.13
CA ALA A 112 -12.32 -5.31 -4.62
C ALA A 112 -13.16 -6.34 -5.35
N LYS A 113 -14.48 -6.29 -5.15
CA LYS A 113 -15.43 -7.11 -5.91
C LYS A 113 -15.73 -6.50 -7.26
N LYS A 114 -16.04 -7.35 -8.24
CA LYS A 114 -16.49 -6.90 -9.57
C LYS A 114 -17.64 -5.89 -9.43
N GLY A 115 -17.51 -4.74 -10.08
CA GLY A 115 -18.51 -3.68 -10.05
C GLY A 115 -18.41 -2.70 -8.87
N SER A 116 -17.43 -2.84 -7.96
CA SER A 116 -17.25 -1.93 -6.82
C SER A 116 -16.95 -0.48 -7.22
N PHE A 117 -16.46 -0.26 -8.44
CA PHE A 117 -16.15 1.07 -9.00
C PHE A 117 -17.27 1.61 -9.92
N GLY A 118 -18.45 0.99 -9.87
CA GLY A 118 -19.60 1.35 -10.68
C GLY A 118 -19.53 0.83 -12.11
N THR A 119 -20.37 1.42 -12.96
CA THR A 119 -20.50 1.05 -14.38
C THR A 119 -20.08 2.22 -15.26
N ALA A 120 -19.22 1.98 -16.25
CA ALA A 120 -18.92 2.98 -17.26
C ALA A 120 -20.09 3.11 -18.24
N LYS A 121 -20.54 4.32 -18.56
CA LYS A 121 -21.51 4.52 -19.65
C LYS A 121 -20.81 4.28 -20.98
N SER A 122 -21.13 3.18 -21.68
CA SER A 122 -20.67 3.00 -23.05
C SER A 122 -21.37 4.03 -23.93
N GLY A 123 -20.63 4.98 -24.49
CA GLY A 123 -21.17 5.85 -25.56
C GLY A 123 -20.79 7.33 -25.57
N ALA A 124 -20.03 7.87 -24.62
CA ALA A 124 -19.52 9.24 -24.75
C ALA A 124 -18.27 9.26 -25.63
N ARG A 125 -18.44 9.12 -26.96
CA ARG A 125 -17.40 9.58 -27.88
C ARG A 125 -17.23 11.08 -27.62
N SER A 126 -16.13 11.48 -26.99
CA SER A 126 -15.58 12.82 -27.14
C SER A 126 -15.16 12.95 -28.60
N GLY A 127 -16.14 13.25 -29.44
CA GLY A 127 -15.99 13.48 -30.86
C GLY A 127 -16.50 14.87 -31.14
N SER A 128 -15.65 15.87 -30.99
CA SER A 128 -15.78 17.10 -31.75
C SER A 128 -15.81 16.70 -33.22
N ARG A 129 -17.02 16.56 -33.78
CA ARG A 129 -17.24 16.25 -35.20
C ARG A 129 -17.00 17.53 -36.00
N ARG A 130 -15.75 17.80 -36.38
CA ARG A 130 -15.51 18.56 -37.62
C ARG A 130 -15.41 17.58 -38.78
N ASN A 131 -16.57 17.36 -39.40
CA ASN A 131 -16.87 16.98 -40.78
C ASN A 131 -15.75 16.27 -41.61
N PRO A 132 -15.78 14.94 -41.77
CA PRO A 132 -15.12 14.30 -42.88
C PRO A 132 -15.99 14.48 -44.12
N ARG A 133 -15.56 15.38 -45.02
CA ARG A 133 -16.16 15.53 -46.34
C ARG A 133 -16.22 14.15 -47.03
N ASN A 134 -17.43 13.83 -47.48
CA ASN A 134 -17.76 12.69 -48.33
C ASN A 134 -16.81 12.64 -49.55
N TYR A 135 -15.99 11.59 -49.64
CA TYR A 135 -15.46 11.10 -50.90
C TYR A 135 -15.93 9.66 -51.06
N THR A 136 -17.06 9.47 -51.73
CA THR A 136 -17.35 8.21 -52.41
C THR A 136 -17.22 8.46 -53.90
N ALA A 137 -16.00 8.35 -54.41
CA ALA A 137 -15.76 8.19 -55.83
C ALA A 137 -15.72 6.68 -56.15
N ARG A 138 -16.80 6.20 -56.78
CA ARG A 138 -16.86 5.11 -57.76
C ARG A 138 -15.67 4.11 -57.75
N GLY A 139 -15.87 2.92 -57.17
CA GLY A 139 -14.98 1.77 -57.32
C GLY A 139 -14.87 0.97 -56.04
N GLY A 140 -15.17 -0.33 -56.08
CA GLY A 140 -15.45 -1.14 -54.90
C GLY A 140 -14.26 -1.43 -53.99
N ALA A 141 -14.57 -1.72 -52.72
CA ALA A 141 -13.99 -2.81 -51.93
C ALA A 141 -14.75 -2.91 -50.60
N THR A 142 -15.20 -4.12 -50.30
CA THR A 142 -15.79 -4.54 -49.03
C THR A 142 -14.76 -4.48 -47.90
N VAL A 143 -15.13 -3.87 -46.77
CA VAL A 143 -14.64 -4.30 -45.45
C VAL A 143 -15.80 -4.26 -44.48
N GLY A 144 -16.13 -5.47 -43.99
CA GLY A 144 -17.39 -5.78 -43.32
C GLY A 144 -17.65 -5.06 -42.02
N GLY A 145 -18.93 -4.77 -41.77
CA GLY A 145 -19.75 -5.77 -41.07
C GLY A 145 -19.48 -6.00 -39.57
N TRP A 146 -18.60 -5.26 -38.91
CA TRP A 146 -18.40 -5.33 -37.45
C TRP A 146 -18.70 -4.01 -36.72
N LEU A 147 -19.22 -3.00 -37.44
CA LEU A 147 -19.48 -1.65 -36.90
C LEU A 147 -20.89 -1.12 -37.18
N SER A 148 -21.85 -1.97 -37.57
CA SER A 148 -23.27 -1.62 -37.69
C SER A 148 -24.11 -2.01 -36.46
N GLY A 149 -23.47 -2.15 -35.29
CA GLY A 149 -24.17 -2.23 -34.02
C GLY A 149 -24.71 -0.86 -33.62
N ARG A 150 -26.03 -0.69 -33.67
CA ARG A 150 -26.76 0.42 -33.05
C ARG A 150 -26.23 0.59 -31.62
N ALA A 151 -25.59 1.72 -31.33
CA ALA A 151 -25.10 2.02 -29.99
C ALA A 151 -26.29 2.24 -29.04
N GLN A 152 -26.86 1.16 -28.52
CA GLN A 152 -27.66 1.23 -27.31
C GLN A 152 -26.70 1.64 -26.19
N GLY A 153 -26.94 2.82 -25.61
CA GLY A 153 -26.20 3.33 -24.46
C GLY A 153 -26.37 2.39 -23.28
N GLY A 154 -25.49 1.39 -23.20
CA GLY A 154 -25.42 0.44 -22.10
C GLY A 154 -24.32 0.83 -21.13
N SER A 155 -24.63 0.85 -19.85
CA SER A 155 -23.62 0.89 -18.80
C SER A 155 -22.86 -0.43 -18.81
N MET A 156 -21.60 -0.44 -19.23
CA MET A 156 -20.74 -1.62 -19.14
C MET A 156 -20.07 -1.61 -17.76
N ALA A 157 -20.27 -2.70 -16.99
CA ALA A 157 -19.47 -2.93 -15.80
C ALA A 157 -18.00 -2.90 -16.20
N ILE A 158 -17.19 -2.14 -15.47
CA ILE A 158 -15.80 -1.93 -15.85
C ILE A 158 -15.10 -3.31 -15.90
N PRO A 159 -14.32 -3.65 -16.96
CA PRO A 159 -14.13 -5.04 -17.38
C PRO A 159 -13.21 -5.89 -16.50
N TRP A 160 -12.68 -5.35 -15.39
CA TRP A 160 -11.90 -6.15 -14.46
C TRP A 160 -12.83 -6.99 -13.56
N GLY A 161 -12.48 -8.26 -13.36
CA GLY A 161 -13.14 -9.16 -12.42
C GLY A 161 -12.84 -8.82 -10.95
N ASP A 162 -13.05 -9.79 -10.06
CA ASP A 162 -12.64 -9.65 -8.66
C ASP A 162 -11.12 -9.39 -8.56
N ILE A 163 -10.75 -8.41 -7.73
CA ILE A 163 -9.36 -8.06 -7.43
C ILE A 163 -9.03 -8.67 -6.06
N PRO A 164 -8.10 -9.64 -5.98
CA PRO A 164 -7.71 -10.21 -4.71
C PRO A 164 -6.94 -9.18 -3.87
N ALA A 165 -7.15 -9.24 -2.56
CA ALA A 165 -6.36 -8.49 -1.60
C ALA A 165 -4.90 -8.95 -1.62
N ARG A 166 -4.00 -7.98 -1.47
CA ARG A 166 -2.56 -8.14 -1.32
C ARG A 166 -2.15 -7.16 -0.23
N PRO A 167 -2.47 -7.45 1.04
CA PRO A 167 -2.16 -6.55 2.14
C PRO A 167 -0.65 -6.34 2.21
N PHE A 168 -0.24 -5.08 2.21
CA PHE A 168 1.16 -4.68 2.38
C PHE A 168 1.35 -3.78 3.59
N LEU A 169 0.26 -3.28 4.18
CA LEU A 169 0.25 -2.61 5.48
C LEU A 169 -0.30 -3.57 6.54
N GLY A 170 0.44 -3.74 7.63
CA GLY A 170 0.05 -4.62 8.73
C GLY A 170 1.23 -4.85 9.66
N ILE A 171 0.93 -5.41 10.83
CA ILE A 171 1.91 -5.78 11.86
C ILE A 171 1.66 -7.27 12.14
N GLY A 172 2.70 -8.09 11.96
CA GLY A 172 2.68 -9.50 12.31
C GLY A 172 3.49 -9.78 13.57
N ARG A 173 3.66 -11.07 13.87
CA ARG A 173 4.40 -11.50 15.07
C ARG A 173 5.87 -11.07 15.09
N GLU A 174 6.50 -10.93 13.92
CA GLU A 174 7.90 -10.49 13.85
C GLU A 174 8.02 -9.02 14.21
N GLU A 175 7.11 -8.19 13.70
CA GLU A 175 7.06 -6.76 13.98
C GLU A 175 6.67 -6.49 15.42
N ASP A 176 5.79 -7.30 16.02
CA ASP A 176 5.44 -7.17 17.44
C ASP A 176 6.69 -7.21 18.35
N ALA A 177 7.64 -8.11 18.04
CA ALA A 177 8.89 -8.21 18.78
C ALA A 177 9.80 -6.98 18.55
N GLU A 178 9.83 -6.43 17.33
CA GLU A 178 10.57 -5.20 17.02
C GLU A 178 9.97 -3.97 17.72
N ILE A 179 8.64 -3.87 17.74
CA ILE A 179 7.87 -2.84 18.44
C ILE A 179 8.16 -2.92 19.94
N GLU A 180 8.06 -4.12 20.52
CA GLU A 180 8.37 -4.33 21.94
C GLU A 180 9.82 -3.96 22.25
N ALA A 181 10.77 -4.35 21.39
CA ALA A 181 12.18 -3.99 21.55
C ALA A 181 12.39 -2.47 21.49
N SER A 182 11.71 -1.75 20.59
CA SER A 182 11.75 -0.28 20.53
C SER A 182 11.19 0.37 21.79
N VAL A 183 10.08 -0.13 22.32
CA VAL A 183 9.51 0.35 23.58
C VAL A 183 10.47 0.09 24.75
N ARG A 184 10.99 -1.14 24.89
CA ARG A 184 11.95 -1.50 25.94
C ARG A 184 13.21 -0.64 25.88
N ARG A 185 13.73 -0.38 24.68
CA ARG A 185 14.89 0.49 24.47
C ARG A 185 14.60 1.93 24.89
N ALA A 186 13.43 2.46 24.54
CA ALA A 186 13.03 3.81 24.93
C ALA A 186 12.88 3.94 26.46
N LEU A 187 12.25 2.96 27.10
CA LEU A 187 12.12 2.91 28.56
C LEU A 187 13.49 2.76 29.25
N GLY A 188 14.36 1.90 28.71
CA GLY A 188 15.73 1.73 29.21
C GLY A 188 16.49 3.04 29.20
N ARG A 189 16.51 3.76 28.05
CA ARG A 189 17.16 5.08 27.93
C ARG A 189 16.61 6.09 28.94
N ALA A 190 15.29 6.10 29.16
CA ALA A 190 14.67 7.00 30.13
C ALA A 190 15.11 6.68 31.57
N LEU A 191 15.17 5.40 31.94
CA LEU A 191 15.53 4.98 33.30
C LEU A 191 17.03 5.11 33.58
N THR A 192 17.90 4.79 32.63
CA THR A 192 19.36 4.80 32.84
C THR A 192 20.01 6.14 32.52
N GLY A 193 19.33 7.02 31.79
CA GLY A 193 19.82 8.38 31.50
C GLY A 193 20.64 8.54 30.23
N GLY A 194 20.62 7.56 29.32
CA GLY A 194 21.40 7.56 28.07
C GLY A 194 22.82 7.05 28.28
#